data_AF-A0A2Z5UI58-F1
#
_entry.id   AF-A0A2Z5UI58-F1
#
_cell.length_a   1.000
_cell.length_b   1.000
_cell.length_c   1.000
_cell.angle_alpha   90.00
_cell.angle_beta   90.00
_cell.angle_gamma   90.00
#
_symmetry.space_group_name_H-M   'P 1'
#
loop_
_entity.id
_entity.type
_entity.pdbx_description
1 polymer ?
#
loop_
_entity_poly.entity_id
_entity_poly.type
_entity_poly.pdbx_seq_one_letter_code
_entity_poly.pdbx_strand_id
1 'polypeptide(L)'
;MGAGKRGRMTVWLACADGFIAADVIRWREGIWDRRGPKGGRSMKIGDRDVIAEVIDGPDEDGFVTLLVRDCVVLTDNLRTGQLKAGERMRRKAATIQRGEPARMRWSDEAARASIRGSRFLADAVLGAVAPGGES
;
A
#
# COMPACT_ATOMS: atom_id res chain seq x y z
N MET A 1 37.97 -19.94 2.77
CA MET A 1 36.70 -20.32 2.11
C MET A 1 35.64 -19.29 2.49
N GLY A 2 35.37 -18.33 1.60
CA GLY A 2 34.36 -17.30 1.84
C GLY A 2 32.97 -17.86 1.59
N ALA A 3 32.14 -17.92 2.64
CA ALA A 3 30.73 -18.25 2.52
C ALA A 3 30.06 -17.21 1.61
N GLY A 4 29.68 -17.64 0.41
CA GLY A 4 28.89 -16.82 -0.50
C GLY A 4 27.62 -16.37 0.20
N LYS A 5 27.43 -15.06 0.34
CA LYS A 5 26.14 -14.49 0.74
C LYS A 5 25.12 -14.97 -0.29
N ARG A 6 24.33 -15.99 0.05
CA ARG A 6 23.10 -16.32 -0.69
C ARG A 6 22.26 -15.04 -0.66
N GLY A 7 22.28 -14.30 -1.75
CA GLY A 7 21.45 -13.11 -1.92
C GLY A 7 20.02 -13.52 -1.64
N ARG A 8 19.41 -12.96 -0.59
CA ARG A 8 18.00 -13.20 -0.29
C ARG A 8 17.22 -12.68 -1.48
N MET A 9 16.71 -13.58 -2.31
CA MET A 9 15.80 -13.23 -3.40
C MET A 9 14.53 -12.66 -2.78
N THR A 10 14.25 -11.39 -3.04
CA THR A 10 13.01 -10.74 -2.60
C THR A 10 11.83 -11.38 -3.33
N VAL A 11 10.99 -12.11 -2.58
CA VAL A 11 9.79 -12.75 -3.14
C VAL A 11 8.62 -11.78 -3.05
N TRP A 12 7.95 -11.57 -4.18
CA TRP A 12 6.74 -10.77 -4.30
C TRP A 12 5.53 -11.69 -4.52
N LEU A 13 4.50 -11.53 -3.71
CA LEU A 13 3.25 -12.29 -3.77
C LEU A 13 2.13 -11.37 -4.21
N ALA A 14 1.18 -11.87 -5.02
CA ALA A 14 -0.02 -11.11 -5.35
C ALA A 14 -0.76 -10.69 -4.07
N CYS A 15 -1.21 -9.45 -4.03
CA CYS A 15 -1.88 -8.88 -2.85
C CYS A 15 -3.40 -9.06 -2.93
N ALA A 16 -3.86 -10.24 -3.37
CA ALA A 16 -5.26 -10.57 -3.60
C ALA A 16 -6.11 -10.43 -2.33
N ASP A 17 -5.50 -10.77 -1.19
CA ASP A 17 -6.18 -10.71 0.10
C ASP A 17 -6.05 -9.34 0.79
N GLY A 18 -5.57 -8.33 0.08
CA GLY A 18 -5.24 -7.02 0.62
C GLY A 18 -3.92 -6.98 1.40
N PHE A 19 -3.61 -5.80 1.91
CA PHE A 19 -2.38 -5.49 2.63
C PHE A 19 -2.71 -4.94 4.03
N ILE A 20 -1.77 -5.13 4.95
CA ILE A 20 -1.84 -4.68 6.35
C ILE A 20 -0.67 -3.75 6.68
N ALA A 21 -0.72 -3.09 7.84
CA ALA A 21 0.42 -2.34 8.35
C ALA A 21 1.69 -3.20 8.38
N ALA A 22 2.83 -2.58 8.11
CA ALA A 22 4.14 -3.19 7.89
C ALA A 22 4.32 -4.04 6.61
N ASP A 23 3.27 -4.26 5.79
CA ASP A 23 3.48 -4.81 4.45
C ASP A 23 4.31 -3.83 3.60
N VAL A 24 5.34 -4.33 2.93
CA VAL A 24 5.98 -3.60 1.83
C VAL A 24 5.30 -4.03 0.54
N ILE A 25 4.65 -3.10 -0.15
CA ILE A 25 3.90 -3.34 -1.36
C ILE A 25 4.53 -2.64 -2.55
N ARG A 26 4.34 -3.22 -3.73
CA ARG A 26 4.62 -2.60 -5.01
C ARG A 26 3.36 -2.59 -5.87
N TRP A 27 3.14 -1.52 -6.62
CA TRP A 27 2.04 -1.42 -7.58
C TRP A 27 2.38 -0.44 -8.69
N ARG A 28 1.64 -0.49 -9.79
CA ARG A 28 1.71 0.49 -10.87
C ARG A 28 0.61 1.53 -10.73
N GLU A 29 0.95 2.81 -10.88
CA GLU A 29 -0.07 3.87 -10.97
C GLU A 29 0.23 4.89 -12.05
N GLY A 30 -0.84 5.50 -12.57
CA GLY A 30 -0.73 6.61 -13.50
C GLY A 30 -0.26 7.90 -12.82
N ILE A 31 0.54 8.67 -13.52
CA ILE A 31 0.91 10.04 -13.16
C ILE A 31 -0.10 10.97 -13.85
N TRP A 32 -0.73 11.85 -13.07
CA TRP A 32 -1.79 12.74 -13.55
C TRP A 32 -1.40 14.20 -13.34
N ASP A 33 -1.57 15.02 -14.37
CA ASP A 33 -1.45 16.46 -14.24
C ASP A 33 -2.76 17.03 -13.68
N ARG A 34 -2.63 17.89 -12.65
CA ARG A 34 -3.78 18.56 -12.00
C ARG A 34 -4.39 19.64 -12.87
N ARG A 35 -3.66 20.16 -13.85
CA ARG A 35 -4.17 21.12 -14.83
C ARG A 35 -3.91 20.54 -16.20
N GLY A 36 -4.91 19.90 -16.80
CA GLY A 36 -4.86 19.71 -18.25
C GLY A 36 -4.55 21.06 -18.93
N PRO A 37 -3.98 21.09 -20.15
CA PRO A 37 -3.64 22.34 -20.81
C PRO A 37 -4.79 23.36 -20.69
N LYS A 38 -4.49 24.54 -20.11
CA LYS A 38 -5.45 25.63 -19.87
C LYS A 38 -6.61 25.34 -18.88
N GLY A 39 -6.36 24.57 -17.82
CA GLY A 39 -7.36 24.37 -16.75
C GLY A 39 -8.42 23.31 -17.04
N GLY A 40 -8.13 22.43 -18.01
CA GLY A 40 -8.98 21.29 -18.35
C GLY A 40 -8.90 20.13 -17.34
N ARG A 41 -9.69 19.09 -17.60
CA ARG A 41 -9.71 17.83 -16.82
C ARG A 41 -8.30 17.27 -16.62
N SER A 42 -8.05 16.61 -15.49
CA SER A 42 -6.77 15.96 -15.23
C SER A 42 -6.43 14.97 -16.34
N MET A 43 -5.23 15.09 -16.89
CA MET A 43 -4.75 14.25 -17.97
C MET A 43 -3.70 13.28 -17.45
N LYS A 44 -3.75 12.02 -17.88
CA LYS A 44 -2.69 11.06 -17.60
C LYS A 44 -1.46 11.45 -18.44
N ILE A 45 -0.34 11.71 -17.76
CA ILE A 45 0.91 12.15 -18.38
C ILE A 45 2.03 11.12 -18.29
N GLY A 46 1.76 9.98 -17.64
CA GLY A 46 2.76 8.96 -17.41
C GLY A 46 2.27 7.80 -16.55
N ASP A 47 3.21 6.91 -16.25
CA ASP A 47 3.07 5.76 -15.35
C ASP A 47 4.33 5.60 -14.51
N ARG A 48 4.14 5.12 -13.27
CA ARG A 48 5.24 4.79 -12.35
C ARG A 48 4.96 3.49 -11.61
N ASP A 49 6.02 2.75 -11.34
CA ASP A 49 6.02 1.64 -10.39
C ASP A 49 6.48 2.18 -9.04
N VAL A 50 5.66 1.99 -8.01
CA VAL A 50 5.92 2.49 -6.65
C VAL A 50 6.16 1.30 -5.73
N ILE A 51 7.15 1.42 -4.86
CA ILE A 51 7.36 0.52 -3.72
C ILE A 51 7.19 1.33 -2.45
N ALA A 52 6.32 0.91 -1.56
CA ALA A 52 6.09 1.60 -0.29
C ALA A 52 5.77 0.62 0.84
N GLU A 53 6.12 1.03 2.06
CA GLU A 53 5.68 0.36 3.28
C GLU A 53 4.32 0.93 3.70
N VAL A 54 3.40 0.04 4.07
CA VAL A 54 2.12 0.41 4.67
C VAL A 54 2.34 0.81 6.11
N ILE A 55 2.10 2.07 6.41
CA ILE A 55 2.19 2.61 7.78
C ILE A 55 0.87 2.37 8.52
N ASP A 56 -0.25 2.66 7.85
CA ASP A 56 -1.59 2.52 8.43
C ASP A 56 -2.69 2.45 7.36
N GLY A 57 -3.88 2.03 7.78
CA GLY A 57 -5.10 1.98 6.99
C GLY A 57 -5.50 0.57 6.55
N PRO A 58 -6.50 0.45 5.65
CA PRO A 58 -7.35 1.55 5.17
C PRO A 58 -8.12 2.21 6.32
N ASP A 59 -8.28 3.54 6.27
CA ASP A 59 -9.19 4.30 7.14
C ASP A 59 -10.66 4.18 6.66
N GLU A 60 -11.60 4.82 7.35
CA GLU A 60 -13.04 4.79 7.03
C GLU A 60 -13.34 5.29 5.60
N ASP A 61 -12.52 6.21 5.08
CA ASP A 61 -12.62 6.75 3.72
C ASP A 61 -11.89 5.87 2.66
N GLY A 62 -11.30 4.76 3.09
CA GLY A 62 -10.57 3.81 2.26
C GLY A 62 -9.19 4.29 1.83
N PHE A 63 -8.58 5.23 2.56
CA PHE A 63 -7.21 5.69 2.33
C PHE A 63 -6.19 4.95 3.19
N VAL A 64 -4.99 4.82 2.64
CA VAL A 64 -3.86 4.12 3.21
C VAL A 64 -2.72 5.11 3.34
N THR A 65 -2.06 5.11 4.50
CA THR A 65 -0.85 5.91 4.72
C THR A 65 0.36 5.05 4.42
N LEU A 66 1.24 5.56 3.57
CA LEU A 66 2.36 4.83 3.01
C LEU A 66 3.66 5.61 3.22
N LEU A 67 4.77 4.89 3.33
CA LEU A 67 6.13 5.43 3.30
C LEU A 67 6.85 4.91 2.05
N VAL A 68 7.18 5.81 1.14
CA VAL A 68 7.85 5.46 -0.12
C VAL A 68 9.22 4.87 0.17
N ARG A 69 9.48 3.70 -0.42
CA ARG A 69 10.77 3.04 -0.40
C ARG A 69 11.50 3.21 -1.73
N ASP A 70 10.76 3.12 -2.84
CA ASP A 70 11.30 3.33 -4.17
C ASP A 70 10.22 3.77 -5.15
N CYS A 71 10.63 4.40 -6.25
CA CYS A 71 9.75 4.82 -7.33
C CYS A 71 10.51 4.81 -8.65
N VAL A 72 10.02 4.03 -9.60
CA VAL A 72 10.54 3.96 -10.97
C VAL A 72 9.51 4.58 -11.90
N VAL A 73 9.85 5.73 -12.47
CA VAL A 73 9.03 6.38 -13.49
C VAL A 73 9.24 5.65 -14.82
N LEU A 74 8.16 5.10 -15.38
CA LEU A 74 8.19 4.35 -16.65
C LEU A 74 7.99 5.29 -17.84
N THR A 75 7.03 6.19 -17.71
CA THR A 75 6.76 7.25 -18.68
C THR A 75 6.38 8.50 -17.91
N ASP A 76 6.89 9.65 -18.32
CA ASP A 76 6.55 10.93 -17.70
C ASP A 76 6.91 12.08 -18.63
N ASN A 77 5.87 12.65 -19.25
CA ASN A 77 6.03 13.72 -20.21
C ASN A 77 6.42 15.06 -19.56
N LEU A 78 6.24 15.22 -18.24
CA LEU A 78 6.49 16.47 -17.53
C LEU A 78 7.60 16.39 -16.47
N ARG A 79 8.20 15.20 -16.27
CA ARG A 79 9.24 14.94 -15.26
C ARG A 79 8.80 15.26 -13.81
N THR A 80 7.51 15.12 -13.51
CA THR A 80 6.91 15.38 -12.19
C THR A 80 6.49 14.12 -11.43
N GLY A 81 6.62 12.95 -12.05
CA GLY A 81 6.13 11.67 -11.55
C GLY A 81 7.00 11.02 -10.49
N GLN A 82 8.24 11.49 -10.29
CA GLN A 82 9.17 10.87 -9.35
C GLN A 82 8.75 11.13 -7.90
N LEU A 83 8.66 10.07 -7.11
CA LEU A 83 8.50 10.14 -5.66
C LEU A 83 9.85 9.98 -4.98
N LYS A 84 10.02 10.64 -3.83
CA LYS A 84 11.26 10.53 -3.05
C LYS A 84 11.15 9.38 -2.07
N ALA A 85 12.21 8.57 -1.98
CA ALA A 85 12.33 7.60 -0.90
C ALA A 85 12.29 8.31 0.47
N GLY A 86 11.55 7.74 1.43
CA GLY A 86 11.30 8.34 2.74
C GLY A 86 10.13 9.33 2.78
N GLU A 87 9.52 9.66 1.63
CA GLU A 87 8.33 10.51 1.59
C GLU A 87 7.10 9.74 2.09
N ARG A 88 6.29 10.38 2.94
CA ARG A 88 4.98 9.85 3.32
C ARG A 88 3.95 10.27 2.29
N MET A 89 3.08 9.35 1.88
CA MET A 89 1.95 9.64 1.00
C MET A 89 0.66 9.00 1.50
N ARG A 90 -0.46 9.55 1.04
CA ARG A 90 -1.80 8.98 1.23
C ARG A 90 -2.39 8.56 -0.12
N ARG A 91 -2.91 7.33 -0.20
CA ARG A 91 -3.49 6.77 -1.42
C ARG A 91 -4.75 5.97 -1.11
N LYS A 92 -5.76 6.06 -1.98
CA LYS A 92 -6.94 5.19 -1.89
C LYS A 92 -6.53 3.74 -2.12
N ALA A 93 -6.97 2.84 -1.25
CA ALA A 93 -6.72 1.41 -1.39
C ALA A 93 -7.21 0.90 -2.75
N ALA A 94 -8.36 1.38 -3.23
CA ALA A 94 -8.89 1.04 -4.55
C ALA A 94 -7.95 1.41 -5.71
N THR A 95 -7.21 2.51 -5.62
CA THR A 95 -6.22 2.90 -6.64
C THR A 95 -5.04 1.94 -6.64
N ILE A 96 -4.56 1.56 -5.46
CA ILE A 96 -3.47 0.60 -5.30
C ILE A 96 -3.90 -0.76 -5.88
N GLN A 97 -5.11 -1.22 -5.55
CA GLN A 97 -5.67 -2.49 -6.03
C GLN A 97 -5.83 -2.54 -7.56
N ARG A 98 -6.25 -1.44 -8.18
CA ARG A 98 -6.29 -1.33 -9.66
C ARG A 98 -4.90 -1.42 -10.31
N GLY A 99 -3.85 -1.11 -9.55
CA GLY A 99 -2.46 -1.21 -9.98
C GLY A 99 -1.85 -2.60 -9.81
N GLU A 100 -2.68 -3.63 -9.60
CA GLU A 100 -2.29 -5.03 -9.40
C GLU A 100 -1.17 -5.19 -8.37
N PRO A 101 -1.45 -4.85 -7.10
CA PRO A 101 -0.41 -4.75 -6.10
C PRO A 101 0.16 -6.13 -5.79
N ALA A 102 1.47 -6.16 -5.55
CA ALA A 102 2.16 -7.31 -4.99
C ALA A 102 2.83 -6.90 -3.67
N ARG A 103 2.76 -7.75 -2.66
CA ARG A 103 3.45 -7.54 -1.38
C ARG A 103 4.72 -8.36 -1.30
N MET A 104 5.71 -7.84 -0.59
CA MET A 104 6.89 -8.60 -0.23
C MET A 104 6.49 -9.68 0.76
N ARG A 105 7.00 -10.90 0.55
CA ARG A 105 6.80 -12.00 1.48
C ARG A 105 7.46 -11.68 2.82
N TRP A 106 6.74 -11.87 3.91
CA TRP A 106 7.31 -11.72 5.25
C TRP A 106 8.25 -12.88 5.55
N SER A 107 9.24 -12.65 6.42
CA SER A 107 10.07 -13.75 6.94
C SER A 107 9.23 -14.76 7.72
N ASP A 108 8.21 -14.28 8.45
CA ASP A 108 7.23 -15.08 9.16
C ASP A 108 5.82 -14.78 8.62
N GLU A 109 5.34 -15.66 7.75
CA GLU A 109 4.02 -15.53 7.12
C GLU A 109 2.89 -15.97 8.06
N ALA A 110 3.18 -16.81 9.07
CA ALA A 110 2.22 -17.20 10.08
C ALA A 110 1.90 -16.02 11.01
N ALA A 111 2.91 -15.25 11.41
CA ALA A 111 2.71 -14.01 12.16
C ALA A 111 1.84 -13.01 11.38
N ARG A 112 2.13 -12.82 10.09
CA ARG A 112 1.32 -11.97 9.22
C ARG A 112 -0.13 -12.44 9.15
N ALA A 113 -0.36 -13.73 8.97
CA ALA A 113 -1.70 -14.32 8.93
C ALA A 113 -2.46 -14.09 10.26
N SER A 114 -1.80 -14.26 11.40
CA SER A 114 -2.38 -13.99 12.72
C SER A 114 -2.78 -12.52 12.91
N ILE A 115 -1.91 -11.57 12.56
CA ILE A 115 -2.20 -10.12 12.64
C ILE A 115 -3.41 -9.77 11.77
N ARG A 116 -3.48 -10.36 10.58
CA ARG A 116 -4.60 -10.14 9.68
C ARG A 116 -5.90 -10.72 10.22
N GLY A 117 -5.85 -11.93 10.79
CA GLY A 117 -7.00 -12.58 11.42
C GLY A 117 -7.50 -11.86 12.67
N SER A 118 -6.60 -11.30 13.49
CA SER A 118 -6.97 -10.60 14.72
C SER A 118 -7.68 -9.26 14.47
N ARG A 119 -7.49 -8.62 13.32
CA ARG A 119 -8.24 -7.41 12.94
C ARG A 119 -9.75 -7.67 12.84
N PHE A 120 -10.17 -8.90 12.55
CA PHE A 120 -11.59 -9.29 12.54
C PHE A 120 -12.15 -9.59 13.95
N LEU A 121 -11.31 -9.87 14.94
CA LEU A 121 -11.75 -10.12 16.31
C LEU A 121 -11.96 -8.82 17.11
N ALA A 122 -11.22 -7.76 16.80
CA ALA A 122 -11.37 -6.46 17.47
C ALA A 122 -12.72 -5.79 17.18
N ASP A 123 -13.26 -5.95 15.97
CA ASP A 123 -14.57 -5.40 15.56
C ASP A 123 -15.74 -6.12 16.27
N ALA A 124 -15.60 -7.43 16.51
CA ALA A 124 -16.65 -8.24 17.14
C ALA A 124 -16.79 -7.99 18.66
N VAL A 125 -15.75 -7.51 19.35
CA VAL A 125 -15.79 -7.29 20.80
C VAL A 125 -16.45 -5.95 21.17
N LEU A 126 -16.42 -4.95 20.29
CA LEU A 126 -17.04 -3.64 20.54
C LEU A 126 -18.57 -3.62 20.33
N GLY A 127 -19.16 -4.67 19.75
CA GLY A 127 -20.60 -4.82 19.55
C GLY A 127 -21.37 -5.46 20.72
N ALA A 128 -20.70 -5.87 21.80
CA ALA A 128 -21.28 -6.71 22.85
C ALA A 128 -21.38 -6.03 24.23
N VAL A 129 -21.52 -4.70 24.31
CA VAL A 129 -21.98 -4.05 25.55
C VAL A 129 -23.50 -3.90 25.49
N ALA A 130 -24.20 -4.91 26.00
CA ALA A 130 -25.63 -4.80 26.28
C ALA A 130 -25.83 -3.78 27.42
N PRO A 131 -26.81 -2.86 27.35
CA PRO A 131 -27.17 -2.05 28.50
C PRO A 131 -27.76 -2.97 29.57
N GLY A 132 -27.02 -3.13 30.66
CA GLY A 132 -27.50 -3.74 31.89
C GLY A 132 -28.75 -3.01 32.37
N GLY A 133 -29.79 -3.79 32.67
CA GLY A 133 -30.98 -3.30 33.34
C GLY A 133 -30.66 -2.84 34.75
N GLU A 134 -31.26 -1.73 35.14
CA GLU A 134 -31.56 -1.42 36.53
C GLU A 134 -33.08 -1.32 36.68
N SER A 135 -33.55 -1.88 37.80
CA SER A 135 -34.95 -2.03 38.19
C SER A 135 -35.55 -0.75 38.75
#